data_AF-A0A7G2S2H3-F1
#
_entry.id   AF-A0A7G2S2H3-F1
#
_cell.length_a   1.000
_cell.length_b   1.000
_cell.length_c   1.000
_cell.angle_alpha   90.00
_cell.angle_beta   90.00
_cell.angle_gamma   90.00
#
_symmetry.space_group_name_H-M   'P 1'
#
loop_
_entity.id
_entity.type
_entity.pdbx_description
1 polymer ?
#
loop_
_entity_poly.entity_id
_entity_poly.type
_entity_poly.pdbx_seq_one_letter_code
_entity_poly.pdbx_strand_id
1 'polypeptide(L)' 'MARLYRFISSNALVVLVLLIEGAVAFAWVTYRVFGDNPPDISGGTATAYGAFLAIPPALIKFWQWRREQK' A
#
# COMPACT_ATOMS: atom_id res chain seq x y z
N MET A 1 -9.68 17.65 -10.54
CA MET A 1 -10.37 17.03 -9.38
C MET A 1 -11.83 16.64 -9.64
N ALA A 2 -12.68 17.52 -10.20
CA ALA A 2 -14.11 17.24 -10.38
C ALA A 2 -14.44 15.92 -11.15
N ARG A 3 -13.61 15.54 -12.12
CA ARG A 3 -13.83 14.33 -12.95
C ARG A 3 -13.58 13.02 -12.19
N LEU A 4 -12.49 12.96 -11.42
CA LEU A 4 -12.15 11.79 -10.60
C LEU A 4 -13.14 11.63 -9.45
N TYR A 5 -13.45 12.72 -8.76
CA TYR A 5 -14.42 12.69 -7.67
C TYR A 5 -15.80 12.23 -8.13
N ARG A 6 -16.26 12.74 -9.28
CA ARG A 6 -17.50 12.30 -9.92
C ARG A 6 -17.45 10.83 -10.35
N PHE A 7 -16.32 10.36 -10.87
CA PHE A 7 -16.16 8.94 -11.21
C PHE A 7 -16.26 8.04 -9.96
N ILE A 8 -15.56 8.41 -8.89
CA ILE A 8 -15.59 7.66 -7.62
C ILE A 8 -17.00 7.67 -7.04
N SER A 9 -17.66 8.82 -6.99
CA SER A 9 -19.01 8.92 -6.41
C SER A 9 -20.07 8.21 -7.26
N SER A 10 -19.98 8.25 -8.59
CA SER A 10 -20.89 7.52 -9.48
C SER A 10 -20.65 6.01 -9.51
N ASN A 11 -19.47 5.54 -9.07
CA ASN A 11 -19.09 4.12 -9.09
C ASN A 11 -18.67 3.63 -7.69
N ALA A 12 -19.25 4.21 -6.63
CA ALA A 12 -18.77 4.03 -5.26
C ALA A 12 -18.65 2.55 -4.84
N LEU A 13 -19.62 1.72 -5.22
CA LEU A 13 -19.59 0.28 -4.93
C LEU A 13 -18.44 -0.45 -5.65
N VAL A 14 -18.20 -0.13 -6.93
CA VAL A 14 -17.08 -0.71 -7.69
C VAL A 14 -15.75 -0.29 -7.08
N VAL A 15 -15.62 1.00 -6.74
CA VAL A 15 -14.43 1.51 -6.06
C VAL A 15 -14.22 0.81 -4.72
N LEU A 16 -15.28 0.63 -3.93
CA LEU A 16 -15.20 -0.06 -2.63
C LEU A 16 -14.75 -1.52 -2.80
N VAL A 17 -15.31 -2.26 -3.77
CA VAL A 17 -14.89 -3.64 -4.07
C VAL A 17 -13.42 -3.67 -4.45
N LEU A 18 -12.97 -2.78 -5.34
CA LEU A 18 -11.56 -2.71 -5.75
C LEU A 18 -10.62 -2.38 -4.58
N LEU A 19 -11.05 -1.54 -3.64
CA LEU A 19 -10.28 -1.24 -2.43
C LEU A 19 -10.19 -2.45 -1.50
N ILE A 20 -11.29 -3.18 -1.31
CA ILE A 20 -11.30 -4.41 -0.49
C ILE A 20 -10.43 -5.48 -1.13
N GLU A 21 -10.61 -5.75 -2.43
CA GLU A 21 -9.80 -6.69 -3.20
C GLU A 21 -8.31 -6.33 -3.13
N GLY A 22 -7.98 -5.05 -3.33
CA GLY A 22 -6.61 -4.55 -3.21
C GLY A 22 -6.02 -4.78 -1.82
N ALA A 23 -6.79 -4.52 -0.77
CA ALA A 23 -6.35 -4.73 0.61
C ALA A 23 -6.13 -6.22 0.93
N VAL A 24 -7.04 -7.10 0.48
CA VAL A 24 -6.93 -8.55 0.68
C VAL A 24 -5.73 -9.12 -0.08
N ALA A 25 -5.59 -8.77 -1.36
CA ALA A 25 -4.46 -9.20 -2.18
C ALA A 25 -3.13 -8.75 -1.58
N PHE A 26 -3.06 -7.50 -1.13
CA PHE A 26 -1.88 -6.94 -0.48
C PHE A 26 -1.53 -7.65 0.84
N ALA A 27 -2.52 -7.89 1.70
CA ALA A 27 -2.34 -8.63 2.95
C ALA A 27 -1.87 -10.07 2.68
N TRP A 28 -2.48 -10.74 1.71
CA TRP A 28 -2.10 -12.09 1.29
C TRP A 28 -0.67 -12.17 0.78
N VAL A 29 -0.27 -11.27 -0.13
CA VAL A 29 1.11 -11.21 -0.65
C VAL A 29 2.10 -10.94 0.48
N THR A 30 1.79 -9.99 1.37
CA THR A 30 2.66 -9.66 2.50
C THR A 30 2.84 -10.85 3.44
N TYR A 31 1.76 -11.58 3.75
CA TYR A 31 1.82 -12.81 4.53
C TYR A 31 2.62 -13.90 3.83
N ARG A 32 2.50 -14.05 2.50
CA ARG A 32 3.32 -15.00 1.75
C ARG A 32 4.79 -14.62 1.78
N VAL A 33 5.15 -13.35 1.65
CA VAL A 33 6.55 -12.91 1.62
C VAL A 33 7.22 -12.98 2.99
N PHE A 34 6.51 -12.67 4.07
CA PHE A 34 7.10 -12.49 5.41
C PHE A 34 6.55 -13.40 6.51
N GLY A 35 5.59 -14.28 6.20
CA GLY A 35 4.99 -15.21 7.16
C GLY A 35 5.83 -16.45 7.44
N ASP A 36 5.24 -17.42 8.14
CA ASP A 36 5.97 -18.56 8.72
C ASP A 36 6.52 -19.57 7.70
N ASN A 37 5.95 -19.59 6.48
CA ASN A 37 6.39 -20.48 5.40
C ASN A 37 6.46 -19.72 4.07
N PRO A 38 7.47 -18.85 3.91
CA PRO A 38 7.59 -18.02 2.72
C PRO A 38 7.92 -18.89 1.50
N PRO A 39 7.39 -18.57 0.31
CA PRO A 39 7.80 -19.22 -0.92
C PRO A 39 9.27 -18.94 -1.19
N ASP A 40 9.91 -19.82 -1.96
CA ASP A 40 11.31 -19.63 -2.37
C ASP A 40 11.39 -18.47 -3.38
N ILE A 41 11.57 -17.26 -2.83
CA ILE A 41 11.76 -16.02 -3.57
C ILE A 41 13.15 -15.50 -3.27
N SER A 42 13.77 -14.82 -4.24
CA SER A 42 15.09 -14.25 -4.00
C SER A 42 15.03 -13.25 -2.82
N GLY A 43 16.06 -13.25 -1.97
CA GLY A 43 16.16 -12.29 -0.88
C GLY A 43 16.08 -10.84 -1.38
N GLY A 44 16.62 -10.55 -2.57
CA GLY A 44 16.50 -9.25 -3.23
C GLY A 44 15.05 -8.83 -3.53
N THR A 45 14.19 -9.78 -3.92
CA THR A 45 12.75 -9.54 -4.13
C THR A 45 12.05 -9.20 -2.82
N ALA A 46 12.32 -9.96 -1.75
CA ALA A 46 11.75 -9.69 -0.43
C ALA A 46 12.19 -8.32 0.12
N THR A 47 13.47 -7.97 -0.03
CA THR A 47 14.00 -6.66 0.36
C THR A 47 13.39 -5.52 -0.43
N ALA A 48 13.25 -5.65 -1.76
CA ALA A 48 12.63 -4.63 -2.59
C ALA A 48 11.16 -4.39 -2.20
N TYR A 49 10.42 -5.47 -1.92
CA TYR A 49 9.04 -5.38 -1.44
C TYR A 49 8.95 -4.70 -0.06
N GLY A 50 9.81 -5.08 0.88
CA GLY A 50 9.90 -4.42 2.20
C GLY A 50 10.25 -2.93 2.10
N ALA A 51 11.18 -2.57 1.21
CA ALA A 51 11.54 -1.16 0.96
C ALA A 51 10.35 -0.37 0.40
N PHE A 52 9.58 -0.95 -0.52
CA PHE A 52 8.36 -0.33 -1.04
C PHE A 52 7.33 -0.08 0.07
N LEU A 53 7.14 -1.05 0.97
CA LEU A 53 6.25 -0.91 2.13
C LEU A 53 6.69 0.18 3.12
N ALA A 54 7.99 0.47 3.19
CA ALA A 54 8.53 1.52 4.05
C ALA A 54 8.30 2.94 3.49
N ILE A 55 7.97 3.10 2.20
CA ILE A 55 7.79 4.42 1.57
C ILE A 55 6.64 5.21 2.21
N PRO A 56 5.40 4.69 2.33
CA PRO A 56 4.31 5.46 2.93
C PRO A 56 4.60 5.96 4.36
N PRO A 57 5.03 5.12 5.33
CA PRO A 57 5.34 5.62 6.67
C PRO A 57 6.55 6.56 6.69
N ALA A 58 7.55 6.36 5.81
CA ALA A 58 8.68 7.30 5.67
C ALA A 58 8.22 8.68 5.17
N LEU A 59 7.34 8.72 4.17
CA LEU A 59 6.76 9.98 3.66
C LEU A 59 5.93 10.70 4.72
N ILE A 60 5.13 9.96 5.50
CA ILE A 60 4.35 10.54 6.61
C ILE A 60 5.28 11.14 7.67
N LYS A 61 6.29 10.39 8.12
CA LYS A 61 7.27 10.87 9.10
C LYS A 61 8.04 12.08 8.57
N PHE A 62 8.48 12.05 7.31
CA PHE A 62 9.17 13.16 6.68
C PHE A 62 8.30 14.42 6.61
N TRP A 63 7.01 14.27 6.28
CA TRP A 63 6.06 15.37 6.28
C TRP A 63 5.83 15.95 7.69
N GLN A 64 5.67 15.11 8.71
CA GLN A 64 5.54 15.54 10.11
C GLN A 64 6.76 16.34 10.55
N TRP A 65 7.96 15.80 10.33
CA TRP A 65 9.23 16.49 10.61
C TRP A 65 9.31 17.86 9.92
N ARG A 66 8.92 17.95 8.65
CA ARG A 66 8.90 19.23 7.91
C ARG A 66 7.94 20.27 8.51
N ARG A 67 6.88 19.85 9.19
CA ARG A 67 5.94 20.78 9.86
C ARG A 67 6.44 21.25 11.21
N GLU A 68 7.18 20.42 11.93
CA GLU A 68 7.78 20.77 13.23
C GLU A 68 8.93 21.78 13.09
N GLN A 69 9.56 21.84 11.92
CA GLN A 69 10.62 22.81 11.59
C GLN A 69 10.08 24.20 11.15
N LYS A 70 8.75 24.39 11.11
CA LYS A 70 8.09 25.67 10.79
C LYS A 70 7.47 26.28 12.03
#